data_AF-A0A4R6R528-F1
#
_entry.id   AF-A0A4R6R528-F1
#
_cell.length_a   1.000
_cell.length_b   1.000
_cell.length_c   1.000
_cell.angle_alpha   90.00
_cell.angle_beta   90.00
_cell.angle_gamma   90.00
#
_symmetry.space_group_name_H-M   'P 1'
#
loop_
_entity.id
_entity.type
_entity.pdbx_description
1 polymer ?
#
loop_
_entity_poly.entity_id
_entity_poly.type
_entity_poly.pdbx_seq_one_letter_code
_entity_poly.pdbx_strand_id
1 'polypeptide(L)'
;MERFRQSAAGKGVVARAEVAKLAKAKPKQALEIARGIEHPWYRCQAITSVAEVHPAASAVKDWLQEAMQAAQSQTEPNRVASVASWPLRVLVKVDEASAATHTKALLKVIALEPHGLRKLDGLKGILVAVASSAELRSLTFTPFLQAAKASQGWRTERIIDLVARTLAPLDRSDAMSLLSSRPATRYTKRSRALLSQMSGASDTGAPLDT
;
A
#
# COMPACT_ATOMS: atom_id res chain seq x y z
N MET A 1 12.15 30.08 0.77
CA MET A 1 12.44 28.75 0.20
C MET A 1 13.70 28.09 0.79
N GLU A 2 14.75 28.86 1.12
CA GLU A 2 15.99 28.37 1.76
C GLU A 2 15.77 27.52 3.03
N ARG A 3 14.92 27.98 3.97
CA ARG A 3 14.68 27.30 5.26
C ARG A 3 14.04 25.91 5.11
N PHE A 4 13.23 25.69 4.07
CA PHE A 4 12.63 24.38 3.83
C PHE A 4 13.68 23.35 3.41
N ARG A 5 14.64 23.75 2.54
CA ARG A 5 15.75 22.88 2.10
C ARG A 5 16.66 22.45 3.25
N GLN A 6 16.77 23.25 4.30
CA GLN A 6 17.62 22.95 5.46
C GLN A 6 16.95 22.05 6.51
N SER A 7 15.62 21.94 6.51
CA SER A 7 14.90 21.04 7.42
C SER A 7 15.20 19.56 7.13
N ALA A 8 15.10 18.69 8.14
CA ALA A 8 15.26 17.23 7.96
C ALA A 8 14.30 16.68 6.88
N ALA A 9 13.10 17.26 6.77
CA ALA A 9 12.15 16.91 5.73
C ALA A 9 12.62 17.34 4.33
N GLY A 10 13.10 18.58 4.17
CA GLY A 10 13.62 19.08 2.90
C GLY A 10 14.86 18.32 2.42
N LYS A 11 15.80 18.04 3.34
CA LYS A 11 16.97 17.20 3.07
C LYS A 11 16.56 15.79 2.65
N GLY A 12 15.57 15.20 3.34
CA GLY A 12 15.04 13.88 3.02
C GLY A 12 14.39 13.79 1.63
N VAL A 13 13.67 14.83 1.19
CA VAL A 13 13.10 14.89 -0.17
C VAL A 13 14.20 14.87 -1.24
N VAL A 14 15.24 15.70 -1.07
CA VAL A 14 16.35 15.79 -2.03
C VAL A 14 17.13 14.48 -2.08
N ALA A 15 17.48 13.92 -0.91
CA ALA A 15 18.19 12.65 -0.82
C ALA A 15 17.40 11.51 -1.45
N ARG A 16 16.10 11.40 -1.18
CA ARG A 16 15.25 10.37 -1.82
C ARG A 16 15.19 10.51 -3.33
N ALA A 17 15.13 11.74 -3.85
CA ALA A 17 15.16 11.98 -5.29
C ALA A 17 16.50 11.53 -5.90
N GLU A 18 17.62 11.72 -5.19
CA GLU A 18 18.92 11.25 -5.62
C GLU A 18 19.03 9.72 -5.60
N VAL A 19 18.52 9.08 -4.55
CA VAL A 19 18.41 7.61 -4.48
C VAL A 19 17.68 7.05 -5.70
N ALA A 20 16.56 7.67 -6.10
CA ALA A 20 15.78 7.22 -7.25
C ALA A 20 16.58 7.26 -8.57
N LYS A 21 17.48 8.23 -8.75
CA LYS A 21 18.35 8.31 -9.94
C LYS A 21 19.41 7.21 -9.95
N LEU A 22 19.97 6.90 -8.77
CA LEU A 22 21.08 5.97 -8.63
C LEU A 22 20.63 4.51 -8.50
N ALA A 23 19.41 4.24 -8.04
CA ALA A 23 18.94 2.92 -7.64
C ALA A 23 19.23 1.83 -8.67
N LYS A 24 18.99 2.09 -9.97
CA LYS A 24 19.19 1.10 -11.04
C LYS A 24 20.68 0.84 -11.34
N ALA A 25 21.48 1.91 -11.45
CA ALA A 25 22.87 1.82 -11.92
C ALA A 25 23.89 1.59 -10.80
N LYS A 26 23.63 2.13 -9.61
CA LYS A 26 24.54 2.15 -8.46
C LYS A 26 23.80 1.84 -7.15
N PRO A 27 23.26 0.62 -6.99
CA PRO A 27 22.41 0.28 -5.84
C PRO A 27 23.10 0.44 -4.48
N LYS A 28 24.40 0.11 -4.38
CA LYS A 28 25.16 0.28 -3.12
C LYS A 28 25.23 1.76 -2.70
N GLN A 29 25.61 2.64 -3.62
CA GLN A 29 25.65 4.09 -3.38
C GLN A 29 24.25 4.64 -3.06
N ALA A 30 23.22 4.15 -3.76
CA ALA A 30 21.84 4.54 -3.50
C ALA A 30 21.40 4.15 -2.06
N LEU A 31 21.78 2.97 -1.58
CA LEU A 31 21.49 2.53 -0.21
C LEU A 31 22.24 3.34 0.85
N GLU A 32 23.50 3.68 0.60
CA GLU A 32 24.28 4.55 1.50
C GLU A 32 23.58 5.90 1.69
N ILE A 33 23.13 6.53 0.59
CA ILE A 33 22.37 7.78 0.66
C ILE A 33 21.04 7.57 1.38
N ALA A 34 20.32 6.48 1.06
CA ALA A 34 19.03 6.18 1.68
C ALA A 34 19.16 6.02 3.21
N ARG A 35 20.21 5.33 3.68
CA ARG A 35 20.55 5.14 5.10
C ARG A 35 20.85 6.45 5.82
N GLY A 36 21.50 7.38 5.13
CA GLY A 36 21.80 8.71 5.66
C GLY A 36 20.58 9.63 5.82
N ILE A 37 19.39 9.22 5.36
CA ILE A 37 18.17 10.00 5.52
C ILE A 37 17.68 9.92 6.97
N GLU A 38 17.72 11.05 7.68
CA GLU A 38 17.29 11.16 9.07
C GLU A 38 15.79 10.89 9.26
N HIS A 39 14.96 11.51 8.42
CA HIS A 39 13.52 11.42 8.58
C HIS A 39 13.01 10.02 8.14
N PRO A 40 12.42 9.21 9.04
CA PRO A 40 12.22 7.78 8.76
C PRO A 40 11.28 7.49 7.60
N TRP A 41 10.31 8.38 7.35
CA TRP A 41 9.43 8.30 6.19
C TRP A 41 10.19 8.25 4.86
N TYR A 42 11.11 9.18 4.65
CA TYR A 42 11.87 9.29 3.42
C TYR A 42 12.92 8.18 3.32
N ARG A 43 13.52 7.78 4.45
CA ARG A 43 14.43 6.63 4.53
C ARG A 43 13.76 5.33 4.10
N CYS A 44 12.59 5.03 4.65
CA CYS A 44 11.80 3.84 4.28
C CYS A 44 11.49 3.81 2.78
N GLN A 45 11.03 4.92 2.20
CA GLN A 45 10.78 5.02 0.75
C GLN A 45 12.04 4.77 -0.07
N ALA A 46 13.13 5.43 0.31
CA ALA A 46 14.38 5.39 -0.42
C ALA A 46 14.94 3.97 -0.47
N ILE A 47 15.02 3.28 0.68
CA ILE A 47 15.48 1.90 0.74
C ILE A 47 14.56 0.98 -0.08
N THR A 48 13.24 1.12 0.09
CA THR A 48 12.27 0.32 -0.67
C THR A 48 12.43 0.50 -2.18
N SER A 49 12.68 1.74 -2.64
CA SER A 49 12.85 2.01 -4.07
C SER A 49 14.07 1.31 -4.68
N VAL A 50 15.14 1.10 -3.89
CA VAL A 50 16.29 0.30 -4.32
C VAL A 50 15.95 -1.18 -4.37
N ALA A 51 15.24 -1.70 -3.36
CA ALA A 51 14.79 -3.09 -3.33
C ALA A 51 13.86 -3.43 -4.50
N GLU A 52 12.97 -2.51 -4.90
CA GLU A 52 12.03 -2.70 -6.00
C GLU A 52 12.69 -2.90 -7.36
N VAL A 53 13.81 -2.21 -7.61
CA VAL A 53 14.52 -2.32 -8.89
C VAL A 53 15.51 -3.50 -8.92
N HIS A 54 15.81 -4.10 -7.76
CA HIS A 54 16.69 -5.26 -7.63
C HIS A 54 16.03 -6.41 -6.84
N PRO A 55 14.88 -6.95 -7.28
CA PRO A 55 14.14 -7.96 -6.54
C PRO A 55 14.88 -9.31 -6.43
N ALA A 56 15.85 -9.57 -7.30
CA ALA A 56 16.66 -10.79 -7.31
C ALA A 56 17.98 -10.65 -6.54
N ALA A 57 18.27 -9.48 -5.94
CA ALA A 57 19.47 -9.33 -5.12
C ALA A 57 19.37 -10.20 -3.87
N SER A 58 20.44 -10.92 -3.52
CA SER A 58 20.47 -11.77 -2.33
C SER A 58 20.16 -11.01 -1.03
N ALA A 59 20.53 -9.72 -0.98
CA ALA A 59 20.30 -8.84 0.17
C ALA A 59 18.95 -8.10 0.16
N VAL A 60 18.06 -8.37 -0.82
CA VAL A 60 16.78 -7.64 -0.94
C VAL A 60 15.93 -7.74 0.33
N LYS A 61 15.93 -8.92 0.98
CA LYS A 61 15.16 -9.17 2.21
C LYS A 61 15.68 -8.30 3.36
N ASP A 62 16.99 -8.18 3.49
CA ASP A 62 17.62 -7.34 4.51
C ASP A 62 17.30 -5.86 4.29
N TRP A 63 17.31 -5.40 3.05
CA TRP A 63 16.93 -4.02 2.71
C TRP A 63 15.45 -3.75 3.04
N LEU A 64 14.57 -4.69 2.73
CA LEU A 64 13.14 -4.55 3.06
C LEU A 64 12.89 -4.59 4.56
N GLN A 65 13.65 -5.39 5.31
CA GLN A 65 13.61 -5.40 6.77
C GLN A 65 14.09 -4.07 7.35
N GLU A 66 15.16 -3.48 6.80
CA GLU A 66 15.65 -2.15 7.19
C GLU A 66 14.60 -1.06 6.91
N ALA A 67 13.93 -1.12 5.75
CA ALA A 67 12.83 -0.23 5.42
C ALA A 67 11.64 -0.39 6.38
N MET A 68 11.31 -1.61 6.79
CA MET A 68 10.28 -1.89 7.81
C MET A 68 10.63 -1.28 9.16
N GLN A 69 11.88 -1.40 9.61
CA GLN A 69 12.35 -0.77 10.85
C GLN A 69 12.24 0.75 10.79
N ALA A 70 12.59 1.37 9.64
CA ALA A 70 12.40 2.80 9.44
C ALA A 70 10.91 3.23 9.48
N ALA A 71 9.99 2.37 9.02
CA ALA A 71 8.56 2.63 9.15
C ALA A 71 8.09 2.52 10.61
N GLN A 72 8.59 1.52 11.35
CA GLN A 72 8.25 1.28 12.75
C GLN A 72 8.76 2.38 13.70
N SER A 73 9.77 3.14 13.30
CA SER A 73 10.25 4.29 14.10
C SER A 73 9.34 5.53 13.98
N GLN A 74 8.20 5.44 13.29
CA GLN A 74 7.15 6.47 13.33
C GLN A 74 6.36 6.38 14.63
N THR A 75 5.91 7.52 15.15
CA THR A 75 5.20 7.58 16.44
C THR A 75 3.71 7.28 16.33
N GLU A 76 3.08 7.69 15.23
CA GLU A 76 1.64 7.53 15.06
C GLU A 76 1.29 6.20 14.38
N PRO A 77 0.29 5.42 14.86
CA PRO A 77 -0.07 4.13 14.26
C PRO A 77 -0.43 4.20 12.77
N ASN A 78 -1.21 5.20 12.34
CA ASN A 78 -1.48 5.42 10.92
C ASN A 78 -0.21 5.66 10.11
N ARG A 79 0.78 6.37 10.66
CA ARG A 79 2.05 6.63 9.97
C ARG A 79 2.84 5.34 9.84
N VAL A 80 2.99 4.55 10.90
CA VAL A 80 3.65 3.24 10.81
C VAL A 80 3.04 2.39 9.69
N ALA A 81 1.71 2.21 9.69
CA ALA A 81 1.00 1.42 8.68
C ALA A 81 1.14 1.97 7.25
N SER A 82 0.96 3.29 7.09
CA SER A 82 1.03 3.93 5.77
C SER A 82 2.42 3.82 5.17
N VAL A 83 3.47 3.96 5.99
CA VAL A 83 4.86 3.94 5.54
C VAL A 83 5.35 2.52 5.28
N ALA A 84 5.00 1.58 6.16
CA ALA A 84 5.33 0.17 6.01
C ALA A 84 4.66 -0.50 4.80
N SER A 85 3.58 0.09 4.25
CA SER A 85 2.94 -0.43 3.05
C SER A 85 3.88 -0.49 1.83
N TRP A 86 4.92 0.34 1.78
CA TRP A 86 5.90 0.32 0.69
C TRP A 86 6.81 -0.91 0.71
N PRO A 87 7.57 -1.20 1.77
CA PRO A 87 8.33 -2.45 1.80
C PRO A 87 7.41 -3.67 1.76
N LEU A 88 6.19 -3.58 2.31
CA LEU A 88 5.24 -4.69 2.30
C LEU A 88 4.87 -5.13 0.88
N ARG A 89 4.57 -4.19 -0.04
CA ARG A 89 4.22 -4.53 -1.44
C ARG A 89 5.34 -5.24 -2.21
N VAL A 90 6.59 -5.07 -1.77
CA VAL A 90 7.74 -5.75 -2.36
C VAL A 90 7.91 -7.11 -1.70
N LEU A 91 7.83 -7.17 -0.36
CA LEU A 91 7.91 -8.42 0.40
C LEU A 91 6.92 -9.46 -0.10
N VAL A 92 5.67 -9.08 -0.39
CA VAL A 92 4.66 -10.00 -0.95
C VAL A 92 5.15 -10.74 -2.20
N LYS A 93 6.06 -10.13 -2.98
CA LYS A 93 6.59 -10.71 -4.22
C LYS A 93 7.86 -11.53 -4.02
N VAL A 94 8.64 -11.27 -2.96
CA VAL A 94 9.98 -11.85 -2.77
C VAL A 94 10.08 -12.77 -1.55
N ASP A 95 9.15 -12.64 -0.60
CA ASP A 95 9.07 -13.42 0.64
C ASP A 95 7.67 -13.26 1.27
N GLU A 96 6.72 -14.06 0.78
CA GLU A 96 5.33 -14.01 1.25
C GLU A 96 5.19 -14.37 2.75
N ALA A 97 6.03 -15.27 3.26
CA ALA A 97 6.03 -15.64 4.68
C ALA A 97 6.43 -14.46 5.59
N SER A 98 7.47 -13.72 5.20
CA SER A 98 7.85 -12.48 5.88
C SER A 98 6.76 -11.41 5.72
N ALA A 99 6.15 -11.30 4.54
CA ALA A 99 5.03 -10.38 4.30
C ALA A 99 3.83 -10.69 5.22
N ALA A 100 3.51 -11.97 5.43
CA ALA A 100 2.45 -12.40 6.34
C ALA A 100 2.72 -11.97 7.79
N THR A 101 3.97 -12.14 8.25
CA THR A 101 4.40 -11.73 9.58
C THR A 101 4.25 -10.22 9.78
N HIS A 102 4.75 -9.43 8.82
CA HIS A 102 4.65 -7.97 8.86
C HIS A 102 3.20 -7.49 8.74
N THR A 103 2.38 -8.12 7.90
CA THR A 103 0.94 -7.79 7.77
C THR A 103 0.22 -7.94 9.10
N LYS A 104 0.42 -9.07 9.80
CA LYS A 104 -0.17 -9.31 11.13
C LYS A 104 0.30 -8.28 12.15
N ALA A 105 1.58 -7.91 12.14
CA ALA A 105 2.12 -6.88 13.02
C ALA A 105 1.50 -5.49 12.74
N LEU A 106 1.40 -5.11 11.48
CA LEU A 106 0.81 -3.82 11.08
C LEU A 106 -0.68 -3.74 11.39
N LEU A 107 -1.43 -4.84 11.27
CA LEU A 107 -2.83 -4.91 11.69
C LEU A 107 -2.99 -4.65 13.19
N LYS A 108 -2.10 -5.19 14.03
CA LYS A 108 -2.07 -4.88 15.47
C LYS A 108 -1.77 -3.41 15.72
N VAL A 109 -0.80 -2.84 15.01
CA VAL A 109 -0.45 -1.42 15.14
C VAL A 109 -1.62 -0.53 14.74
N ILE A 110 -2.22 -0.73 13.56
CA ILE A 110 -3.29 0.16 13.07
C ILE A 110 -4.60 0.04 13.85
N ALA A 111 -4.84 -1.10 14.52
CA ALA A 111 -5.91 -1.21 15.52
C ALA A 111 -5.78 -0.14 16.63
N LEU A 112 -4.53 0.25 16.90
CA LEU A 112 -4.02 1.38 17.71
C LEU A 112 -4.70 2.73 17.46
N GLU A 113 -5.05 3.00 16.21
CA GLU A 113 -5.41 4.34 15.75
C GLU A 113 -6.82 4.74 16.21
N PRO A 114 -6.96 5.78 17.06
CA PRO A 114 -8.28 6.18 17.55
C PRO A 114 -9.13 6.85 16.47
N HIS A 115 -8.49 7.55 15.52
CA HIS A 115 -9.23 8.31 14.52
C HIS A 115 -9.68 7.42 13.36
N GLY A 116 -10.99 7.20 13.22
CA GLY A 116 -11.57 6.27 12.22
C GLY A 116 -11.06 6.46 10.78
N LEU A 117 -11.02 7.70 10.29
CA LEU A 117 -10.49 8.00 8.94
C LEU A 117 -8.99 7.71 8.78
N ARG A 118 -8.16 7.97 9.81
CA ARG A 118 -6.73 7.65 9.81
C ARG A 118 -6.54 6.14 9.86
N LYS A 119 -7.33 5.43 10.68
CA LYS A 119 -7.34 3.95 10.72
C LYS A 119 -7.68 3.37 9.35
N LEU A 120 -8.72 3.88 8.70
CA LEU A 120 -9.12 3.47 7.35
C LEU A 120 -8.03 3.72 6.31
N ASP A 121 -7.37 4.88 6.33
CA ASP A 121 -6.29 5.19 5.39
C ASP A 121 -5.05 4.31 5.57
N GLY A 122 -4.71 3.95 6.81
CA GLY A 122 -3.65 3.00 7.12
C GLY A 122 -4.00 1.58 6.65
N LEU A 123 -5.22 1.12 6.93
CA LEU A 123 -5.73 -0.18 6.46
C LEU A 123 -5.77 -0.26 4.93
N LYS A 124 -6.14 0.82 4.24
CA LYS A 124 -6.04 0.92 2.77
C LYS A 124 -4.61 0.67 2.31
N GLY A 125 -3.61 1.24 2.99
CA GLY A 125 -2.21 1.07 2.65
C GLY A 125 -1.78 -0.40 2.72
N ILE A 126 -2.12 -1.07 3.82
CA ILE A 126 -1.83 -2.49 4.03
C ILE A 126 -2.56 -3.33 2.96
N LEU A 127 -3.86 -3.12 2.78
CA LEU A 127 -4.69 -3.92 1.85
C LEU A 127 -4.21 -3.82 0.41
N VAL A 128 -3.92 -2.61 -0.06
CA VAL A 128 -3.40 -2.39 -1.42
C VAL A 128 -2.01 -3.03 -1.59
N ALA A 129 -1.16 -2.97 -0.56
CA ALA A 129 0.16 -3.57 -0.62
C ALA A 129 0.12 -5.10 -0.74
N VAL A 130 -0.87 -5.74 -0.14
CA VAL A 130 -1.00 -7.21 -0.14
C VAL A 130 -2.04 -7.76 -1.11
N ALA A 131 -2.66 -6.90 -1.93
CA ALA A 131 -3.83 -7.26 -2.74
C ALA A 131 -3.60 -8.47 -3.67
N SER A 132 -2.38 -8.69 -4.15
CA SER A 132 -2.03 -9.81 -5.03
C SER A 132 -1.97 -11.17 -4.33
N SER A 133 -1.84 -11.21 -3.00
CA SER A 133 -1.90 -12.46 -2.22
C SER A 133 -3.33 -12.65 -1.71
N ALA A 134 -3.99 -13.74 -2.12
CA ALA A 134 -5.37 -14.02 -1.71
C ALA A 134 -5.49 -14.21 -0.18
N GLU A 135 -4.54 -14.90 0.43
CA GLU A 135 -4.50 -15.14 1.88
C GLU A 135 -4.35 -13.81 2.65
N LEU A 136 -3.36 -12.99 2.28
CA LEU A 136 -3.09 -11.73 2.97
C LEU A 136 -4.16 -10.67 2.70
N ARG A 137 -4.74 -10.69 1.49
CA ARG A 137 -5.91 -9.87 1.15
C ARG A 137 -7.07 -10.21 2.07
N SER A 138 -7.44 -11.48 2.19
CA SER A 138 -8.53 -11.93 3.07
C SER A 138 -8.30 -11.50 4.52
N LEU A 139 -7.07 -11.68 5.03
CA LEU A 139 -6.66 -11.27 6.38
C LEU A 139 -6.86 -9.76 6.62
N THR A 140 -6.60 -8.92 5.61
CA THR A 140 -6.65 -7.45 5.73
C THR A 140 -8.02 -6.86 5.38
N PHE A 141 -8.78 -7.54 4.51
CA PHE A 141 -10.05 -7.04 3.99
C PHE A 141 -11.10 -6.88 5.09
N THR A 142 -11.22 -7.85 6.01
CA THR A 142 -12.22 -7.79 7.08
C THR A 142 -12.05 -6.55 7.99
N PRO A 143 -10.85 -6.28 8.56
CA PRO A 143 -10.62 -5.04 9.30
C PRO A 143 -10.85 -3.77 8.48
N PHE A 144 -10.46 -3.77 7.21
CA PHE A 144 -10.70 -2.63 6.31
C PHE A 144 -12.20 -2.36 6.10
N LEU A 145 -12.98 -3.39 5.81
CA LEU A 145 -14.42 -3.28 5.60
C LEU A 145 -15.15 -2.76 6.85
N GLN A 146 -14.75 -3.22 8.03
CA GLN A 146 -15.28 -2.73 9.31
C GLN A 146 -14.98 -1.23 9.49
N ALA A 147 -13.73 -0.81 9.28
CA ALA A 147 -13.35 0.61 9.36
C ALA A 147 -14.06 1.48 8.31
N ALA A 148 -14.29 0.93 7.10
CA ALA A 148 -14.99 1.62 6.02
C ALA A 148 -16.46 1.86 6.36
N LYS A 149 -17.15 0.86 6.95
CA LYS A 149 -18.54 0.99 7.42
C LYS A 149 -18.68 2.02 8.54
N ALA A 150 -17.70 2.08 9.44
CA ALA A 150 -17.69 3.02 10.56
C ALA A 150 -17.29 4.47 10.18
N SER A 151 -16.79 4.69 8.96
CA SER A 151 -16.32 6.00 8.50
C SER A 151 -17.31 6.66 7.54
N GLN A 152 -17.34 7.99 7.50
CA GLN A 152 -18.21 8.75 6.59
C GLN A 152 -17.48 9.95 5.97
N GLY A 153 -18.04 10.50 4.90
CA GLY A 153 -17.55 11.71 4.23
C GLY A 153 -16.78 11.45 2.94
N TRP A 154 -16.54 12.51 2.18
CA TRP A 154 -16.00 12.42 0.80
C TRP A 154 -14.62 11.75 0.73
N ARG A 155 -13.79 11.87 1.77
CA ARG A 155 -12.46 11.24 1.81
C ARG A 155 -12.57 9.72 2.01
N THR A 156 -13.48 9.26 2.86
CA THR A 156 -13.83 7.84 2.99
C THR A 156 -14.29 7.27 1.66
N GLU A 157 -15.21 7.97 0.98
CA GLU A 157 -15.71 7.54 -0.33
C GLU A 157 -14.60 7.37 -1.37
N ARG A 158 -13.60 8.28 -1.39
CA ARG A 158 -12.44 8.17 -2.30
C ARG A 158 -11.54 6.99 -1.95
N ILE A 159 -11.34 6.70 -0.66
CA ILE A 159 -10.56 5.54 -0.23
C ILE A 159 -11.27 4.25 -0.68
N ILE A 160 -12.58 4.17 -0.48
CA ILE A 160 -13.41 3.04 -0.88
C ILE A 160 -13.37 2.82 -2.40
N ASP A 161 -13.54 3.88 -3.20
CA ASP A 161 -13.44 3.77 -4.67
C ASP A 161 -12.06 3.29 -5.12
N LEU A 162 -10.98 3.81 -4.51
CA LEU A 162 -9.63 3.38 -4.85
C LEU A 162 -9.45 1.88 -4.56
N VAL A 163 -9.82 1.42 -3.37
CA VAL A 163 -9.70 0.01 -2.98
C VAL A 163 -10.58 -0.87 -3.85
N ALA A 164 -11.83 -0.48 -4.11
CA ALA A 164 -12.72 -1.25 -4.99
C ALA A 164 -12.13 -1.43 -6.39
N ARG A 165 -11.50 -0.40 -6.97
CA ARG A 165 -10.81 -0.51 -8.27
C ARG A 165 -9.57 -1.39 -8.22
N THR A 166 -8.83 -1.36 -7.11
CA THR A 166 -7.68 -2.25 -6.93
C THR A 166 -8.12 -3.71 -6.79
N LEU A 167 -9.23 -3.97 -6.10
CA LEU A 167 -9.73 -5.32 -5.86
C LEU A 167 -10.50 -5.88 -7.05
N ALA A 168 -11.23 -5.07 -7.82
CA ALA A 168 -12.08 -5.54 -8.92
C ALA A 168 -11.42 -6.57 -9.87
N PRO A 169 -10.17 -6.38 -10.36
CA PRO A 169 -9.51 -7.37 -11.22
C PRO A 169 -8.96 -8.60 -10.48
N LEU A 170 -8.85 -8.56 -9.15
CA LEU A 170 -8.22 -9.62 -8.33
C LEU A 170 -9.26 -10.45 -7.56
N ASP A 171 -10.32 -9.80 -7.11
CA ASP A 171 -11.38 -10.34 -6.29
C ASP A 171 -12.64 -9.49 -6.44
N ARG A 172 -13.47 -9.90 -7.40
CA ARG A 172 -14.70 -9.21 -7.72
C ARG A 172 -15.68 -9.22 -6.54
N SER A 173 -15.71 -10.31 -5.77
CA SER A 173 -16.61 -10.48 -4.64
C SER A 173 -16.31 -9.42 -3.56
N ASP A 174 -15.04 -9.28 -3.18
CA ASP A 174 -14.62 -8.27 -2.21
C ASP A 174 -14.91 -6.84 -2.70
N ALA A 175 -14.64 -6.55 -3.98
CA ALA A 175 -14.95 -5.25 -4.57
C ALA A 175 -16.47 -4.94 -4.52
N MET A 176 -17.32 -5.92 -4.82
CA MET A 176 -18.77 -5.78 -4.75
C MET A 176 -19.25 -5.63 -3.30
N SER A 177 -18.73 -6.43 -2.37
CA SER A 177 -19.05 -6.35 -0.93
C SER A 177 -18.74 -4.96 -0.38
N LEU A 178 -17.57 -4.42 -0.74
CA LEU A 178 -17.16 -3.08 -0.35
C LEU A 178 -18.09 -2.00 -0.89
N LEU A 179 -18.44 -2.01 -2.17
CA LEU A 179 -19.34 -1.02 -2.76
C LEU A 179 -20.79 -1.16 -2.27
N SER A 180 -21.24 -2.38 -1.99
CA SER A 180 -22.59 -2.65 -1.48
C SER A 180 -22.76 -2.14 -0.04
N SER A 181 -21.67 -1.98 0.70
CA SER A 181 -21.68 -1.38 2.04
C SER A 181 -21.95 0.14 2.05
N ARG A 182 -22.06 0.79 0.87
CA ARG A 182 -22.21 2.25 0.72
C ARG A 182 -23.34 2.61 -0.24
N PRO A 183 -24.00 3.77 -0.05
CA PRO A 183 -24.88 4.32 -1.08
C PRO A 183 -24.12 4.59 -2.38
N ALA A 184 -24.85 4.63 -3.50
CA ALA A 184 -24.26 5.06 -4.75
C ALA A 184 -23.97 6.58 -4.67
N THR A 185 -22.70 6.96 -4.83
CA THR A 185 -22.26 8.35 -4.81
C THR A 185 -21.49 8.67 -6.09
N ARG A 186 -21.27 9.96 -6.37
CA ARG A 186 -20.41 10.38 -7.49
C ARG A 186 -19.01 9.78 -7.44
N TYR A 187 -18.53 9.44 -6.24
CA TYR A 187 -17.21 8.86 -6.03
C TYR A 187 -17.18 7.37 -6.35
N THR A 188 -18.25 6.63 -6.07
CA THR A 188 -18.32 5.17 -6.32
C THR A 188 -18.84 4.80 -7.71
N LYS A 189 -19.37 5.78 -8.46
CA LYS A 189 -19.91 5.58 -9.83
C LYS A 189 -18.91 4.89 -10.77
N ARG A 190 -17.63 5.29 -10.72
CA ARG A 190 -16.58 4.71 -11.58
C ARG A 190 -16.32 3.24 -11.25
N SER A 191 -16.17 2.90 -9.97
CA SER A 191 -16.00 1.51 -9.54
C SER A 191 -17.19 0.62 -9.90
N ARG A 192 -18.41 1.12 -9.74
CA ARG A 192 -19.63 0.38 -10.12
C ARG A 192 -19.73 0.14 -11.63
N ALA A 193 -19.39 1.15 -12.43
CA ALA A 193 -19.33 1.01 -13.89
C ALA A 193 -18.29 -0.03 -14.32
N LEU A 194 -17.10 -0.01 -13.72
CA LEU A 194 -16.05 -1.00 -13.97
C LEU A 194 -16.56 -2.44 -13.73
N LEU A 195 -17.18 -2.69 -12.57
CA LEU A 195 -17.73 -4.01 -12.26
C LEU A 195 -18.85 -4.44 -13.22
N SER A 196 -19.70 -3.49 -13.64
CA SER A 196 -20.77 -3.78 -14.60
C SER A 196 -20.21 -4.18 -15.97
N GLN A 197 -19.16 -3.51 -16.45
CA GLN A 197 -18.48 -3.85 -17.70
C GLN A 197 -17.82 -5.23 -17.65
N MET A 198 -17.23 -5.58 -16.50
CA MET A 198 -16.64 -6.91 -16.29
C MET A 198 -17.67 -8.05 -16.24
N SER A 199 -18.97 -7.77 -16.03
CA SER A 199 -20.03 -8.79 -16.16
C SER A 199 -20.39 -9.08 -17.61
N GLY A 200 -20.45 -8.04 -18.45
CA GLY A 200 -20.86 -8.19 -19.85
C GLY A 200 -19.81 -8.88 -20.73
N ALA A 201 -18.54 -8.89 -20.31
CA ALA A 201 -17.47 -9.57 -21.05
C ALA A 201 -17.46 -11.10 -20.88
N SER A 202 -18.20 -11.64 -19.90
CA SER A 202 -18.26 -13.08 -19.63
C SER A 202 -19.35 -13.82 -20.41
N ASP A 203 -20.29 -13.09 -21.04
CA ASP A 203 -21.49 -13.63 -21.68
C ASP A 203 -21.41 -13.74 -23.21
N THR A 204 -20.28 -13.41 -23.85
CA THR A 204 -20.08 -13.66 -25.30
C THR A 204 -19.55 -15.07 -25.54
N GLY A 205 -20.25 -16.08 -25.01
CA GLY A 205 -20.11 -17.46 -25.46
C GLY A 205 -20.63 -17.56 -26.89
N ALA A 206 -19.71 -17.54 -27.85
CA ALA A 206 -20.04 -17.89 -29.24
C ALA A 206 -20.63 -19.30 -29.27
N PRO A 207 -21.75 -19.53 -29.97
CA PRO A 207 -22.24 -20.89 -30.18
C PRO A 207 -21.18 -21.66 -30.96
N LEU A 208 -20.79 -22.82 -30.44
CA LEU A 208 -20.10 -23.83 -31.24
C LEU A 208 -21.15 -24.36 -32.23
N ASP A 209 -21.11 -23.84 -33.46
CA ASP A 209 -21.84 -24.42 -34.58
C ASP A 209 -21.32 -25.85 -34.80
N THR A 210 -22.20 -26.81 -34.54
CA THR A 210 -22.09 -28.23 -34.94
C THR A 210 -22.69 -28.44 -36.31
#